data_AF-A0A820JFK4-F1
#
_entry.id   AF-A0A820JFK4-F1
#
_cell.length_a   1.000
_cell.length_b   1.000
_cell.length_c   1.000
_cell.angle_alpha   90.00
_cell.angle_beta   90.00
_cell.angle_gamma   90.00
#
_symmetry.space_group_name_H-M   'P 1'
#
loop_
_entity.id
_entity.type
_entity.pdbx_description
1 polymer ?
#
loop_
_entity_poly.entity_id
_entity_poly.type
_entity_poly.pdbx_seq_one_letter_code
_entity_poly.pdbx_strand_id
1 'polypeptide(L)'
;MFSKTWRVHSIFTNINTTKKGIHDSRLLAIVGILLFVDLIFLISWQIFDPIHQKRVYDTPSRLKDNHDIEIIPYREECKSKNMSLWVVILIIYKGLLMFFGSFLSWKTRHVTIPALNDSRYIGLSVYIVFICCTLGSLVIFIPNEQIQFSYFLRSFFIVICTTATVCLVFVPK
;
A
#
# COMPACT_ATOMS: atom_id res chain seq x y z
N MET A 1 2.46 -10.66 -6.15
CA MET A 1 2.27 -11.32 -4.83
C MET A 1 0.90 -11.98 -4.75
N PHE A 2 -0.19 -11.21 -4.71
CA PHE A 2 -1.57 -11.68 -4.61
C PHE A 2 -1.97 -12.72 -5.68
N SER A 3 -1.51 -12.49 -6.91
CA SER A 3 -1.72 -13.42 -8.02
C SER A 3 -1.03 -14.78 -7.79
N LYS A 4 0.21 -14.79 -7.28
CA LYS A 4 0.93 -16.02 -6.96
C LYS A 4 0.35 -16.74 -5.75
N THR A 5 -0.12 -16.03 -4.71
CA THR A 5 -0.82 -16.66 -3.57
C THR A 5 -2.19 -17.21 -3.96
N TRP A 6 -2.94 -16.53 -4.85
CA TRP A 6 -4.17 -17.05 -5.44
C TRP A 6 -3.93 -18.31 -6.28
N ARG A 7 -2.87 -18.33 -7.10
CA ARG A 7 -2.47 -19.51 -7.88
C ARG A 7 -2.20 -20.71 -6.96
N VAL A 8 -1.46 -20.50 -5.89
CA VAL A 8 -1.14 -21.56 -4.91
C VAL A 8 -2.41 -22.06 -4.21
N HIS A 9 -3.28 -21.16 -3.74
CA HIS A 9 -4.56 -21.53 -3.14
C HIS A 9 -5.46 -22.30 -4.13
N SER A 10 -5.62 -21.80 -5.37
CA SER A 10 -6.42 -22.45 -6.41
C SER A 10 -5.90 -23.82 -6.83
N ILE A 11 -4.59 -24.08 -6.70
CA ILE A 11 -4.00 -25.41 -6.93
C ILE A 11 -4.35 -26.34 -5.74
N PHE A 12 -4.28 -25.85 -4.51
CA PHE A 12 -4.56 -26.65 -3.32
C PHE A 12 -6.05 -26.96 -3.08
N THR A 13 -6.97 -26.05 -3.44
CA THR A 13 -8.41 -26.30 -3.31
C THR A 13 -8.97 -27.26 -4.37
N ASN A 14 -8.22 -27.55 -5.45
CA ASN A 14 -8.65 -28.37 -6.58
C ASN A 14 -7.82 -29.66 -6.76
N ILE A 15 -7.46 -30.33 -5.66
CA ILE A 15 -6.72 -31.61 -5.68
C ILE A 15 -7.47 -32.73 -6.45
N ASN A 16 -8.78 -32.63 -6.65
CA ASN A 16 -9.57 -33.63 -7.38
C ASN A 16 -9.65 -33.43 -8.91
N THR A 17 -9.09 -32.36 -9.47
CA THR A 17 -8.97 -32.22 -10.95
C THR A 17 -7.51 -32.26 -11.38
N THR A 18 -7.09 -33.48 -11.69
CA THR A 18 -5.84 -33.85 -12.34
C THR A 18 -5.40 -32.88 -13.45
N LYS A 19 -4.12 -32.49 -13.41
CA LYS A 19 -3.31 -32.04 -14.56
C LYS A 19 -3.91 -30.96 -15.49
N LYS A 20 -4.56 -29.91 -14.97
CA LYS A 20 -4.72 -28.68 -15.78
C LYS A 20 -3.56 -27.73 -15.52
N GLY A 21 -2.63 -27.64 -16.47
CA GLY A 21 -1.65 -26.56 -16.52
C GLY A 21 -2.39 -25.23 -16.45
N ILE A 22 -2.27 -24.53 -15.31
CA ILE A 22 -2.88 -23.22 -15.14
C ILE A 22 -2.11 -22.26 -16.04
N HIS A 23 -2.73 -21.84 -17.15
CA HIS A 23 -2.14 -20.90 -18.09
C HIS A 23 -1.92 -19.55 -17.39
N ASP A 24 -0.69 -19.03 -17.44
CA ASP A 24 -0.31 -17.78 -16.77
C ASP A 24 -1.15 -16.57 -17.23
N SER A 25 -1.76 -16.64 -18.42
CA SER A 25 -2.70 -15.64 -18.94
C SER A 25 -3.92 -15.38 -18.04
N ARG A 26 -4.47 -16.41 -17.38
CA ARG A 26 -5.60 -16.20 -16.45
C ARG A 26 -5.17 -15.39 -15.23
N LEU A 27 -3.92 -15.58 -14.82
CA LEU A 27 -3.35 -14.87 -13.69
C LEU A 27 -3.03 -13.41 -14.03
N LEU A 28 -2.45 -13.18 -15.20
CA LEU A 28 -2.21 -11.84 -15.74
C LEU A 28 -3.52 -11.09 -15.98
N ALA A 29 -4.58 -11.76 -16.44
CA ALA A 29 -5.90 -11.16 -16.62
C ALA A 29 -6.48 -10.62 -15.30
N ILE A 30 -6.39 -11.38 -14.20
CA ILE A 30 -6.87 -10.92 -12.88
C ILE A 30 -6.09 -9.68 -12.41
N VAL A 31 -4.76 -9.67 -12.58
CA VAL A 31 -3.93 -8.50 -12.24
C VAL A 31 -4.31 -7.30 -13.11
N GLY A 32 -4.51 -7.51 -14.42
CA GLY A 32 -4.93 -6.46 -15.35
C GLY A 32 -6.27 -5.82 -14.96
N ILE A 33 -7.26 -6.63 -14.56
CA ILE A 33 -8.56 -6.13 -14.09
C ILE A 33 -8.39 -5.28 -12.82
N LEU A 34 -7.61 -5.75 -11.83
CA LEU A 34 -7.37 -4.99 -10.60
C LEU A 34 -6.69 -3.64 -10.88
N LEU A 35 -5.71 -3.61 -11.77
CA LEU A 35 -5.04 -2.38 -12.19
C LEU A 35 -5.99 -1.45 -12.95
N PHE A 36 -6.86 -2.00 -13.79
CA PHE A 36 -7.84 -1.19 -14.52
C PHE A 36 -8.85 -0.51 -13.59
N VAL A 37 -9.29 -1.21 -12.54
CA VAL A 37 -10.13 -0.62 -11.49
C VAL A 37 -9.41 0.53 -10.78
N ASP A 38 -8.13 0.36 -10.46
CA ASP A 38 -7.31 1.42 -9.86
C ASP A 38 -7.19 2.64 -10.77
N LEU A 39 -6.95 2.42 -12.07
CA LEU A 39 -6.85 3.50 -13.05
C LEU A 39 -8.16 4.28 -13.15
N ILE A 40 -9.31 3.59 -13.27
CA ILE A 40 -10.62 4.24 -13.29
C ILE A 40 -10.83 5.07 -12.02
N PHE A 41 -10.49 4.52 -10.85
CA PHE A 41 -10.65 5.22 -9.58
C PHE A 41 -9.81 6.50 -9.53
N LEU A 42 -8.52 6.41 -9.88
CA LEU A 42 -7.61 7.56 -9.87
C LEU A 42 -7.99 8.63 -10.91
N ILE A 43 -8.40 8.20 -12.11
CA ILE A 43 -8.87 9.12 -13.15
C ILE A 43 -10.16 9.81 -12.69
N SER A 44 -11.10 9.09 -12.09
CA SER A 44 -12.33 9.66 -11.55
C SER A 44 -12.02 10.69 -10.47
N TRP A 45 -11.10 10.39 -9.56
CA TRP A 45 -10.64 11.35 -8.55
C TRP A 45 -10.08 12.62 -9.23
N GLN A 46 -9.19 12.48 -10.20
CA GLN A 46 -8.58 13.63 -10.85
C GLN A 46 -9.56 14.47 -11.68
N ILE A 47 -10.62 13.88 -12.24
CA ILE A 47 -11.65 14.60 -13.00
C ILE A 47 -12.63 15.33 -12.08
N PHE A 48 -13.10 14.67 -11.01
CA PHE A 48 -14.17 15.20 -10.16
C PHE A 48 -13.68 16.03 -8.97
N ASP A 49 -12.49 15.72 -8.44
CA ASP A 49 -11.89 16.42 -7.29
C ASP A 49 -10.37 16.56 -7.48
N PRO A 50 -9.93 17.36 -8.47
CA PRO A 50 -8.52 17.52 -8.81
C PRO A 50 -7.70 18.05 -7.62
N ILE A 51 -6.48 17.54 -7.51
CA ILE A 51 -5.52 17.98 -6.49
C ILE A 51 -4.86 19.28 -6.97
N HIS A 52 -4.96 20.32 -6.13
CA HIS A 52 -4.32 21.61 -6.37
C HIS A 52 -3.38 21.96 -5.22
N GLN A 53 -2.37 22.77 -5.54
CA GLN A 53 -1.49 23.38 -4.56
C GLN A 53 -2.25 24.48 -3.80
N LYS A 54 -2.16 24.46 -2.47
CA LYS A 54 -2.72 25.47 -1.58
C LYS A 54 -1.65 25.92 -0.58
N ARG A 55 -1.60 27.22 -0.30
CA ARG A 55 -0.76 27.77 0.78
C ARG A 55 -1.54 27.79 2.07
N VAL A 56 -0.96 27.22 3.12
CA VAL A 56 -1.46 27.24 4.49
C VAL A 56 -0.50 28.12 5.29
N TYR A 57 -1.04 29.14 5.95
CA TYR A 57 -0.27 30.07 6.76
C TYR A 57 -0.25 29.58 8.21
N ASP A 58 0.95 29.52 8.78
CA ASP A 58 1.16 29.16 10.18
C ASP A 58 1.09 30.42 11.06
N THR A 59 1.08 30.24 12.38
CA THR A 59 1.00 31.38 13.32
C THR A 59 2.23 32.29 13.20
N PRO A 60 2.04 33.62 13.12
CA PRO A 60 3.14 34.56 12.98
C PRO A 60 4.07 34.49 14.19
N SER A 61 5.37 34.45 13.91
CA SER A 61 6.41 34.44 14.92
C SER A 61 7.14 35.78 14.87
N ARG A 62 7.06 36.57 15.94
CA ARG A 62 7.84 37.81 16.06
C ARG A 62 9.30 37.47 16.31
N LEU A 63 10.22 38.13 15.60
CA LEU A 63 11.65 38.00 15.94
C LEU A 63 11.87 38.52 17.36
N LYS A 64 12.58 37.71 18.16
CA LYS A 64 12.93 38.07 19.54
C LYS A 64 13.85 39.30 19.62
N ASP A 65 14.51 39.63 18.52
CA ASP A 65 15.58 40.63 18.44
C ASP A 65 15.20 41.88 17.62
N ASN A 66 14.06 41.87 16.91
CA ASN A 66 13.63 43.03 16.12
C ASN A 66 12.10 43.09 16.02
N HIS A 67 11.49 44.08 16.69
CA HIS A 67 10.03 44.21 16.77
C HIS A 67 9.40 44.80 15.50
N ASP A 68 10.21 45.35 14.60
CA ASP A 68 9.74 45.96 13.35
C ASP A 68 9.53 44.94 12.23
N ILE A 69 9.87 43.66 12.45
CA ILE A 69 9.77 42.60 11.45
C ILE A 69 8.90 41.44 11.98
N GLU A 70 7.78 41.19 11.31
CA GLU A 70 6.92 40.03 11.55
C GLU A 70 7.15 38.96 10.47
N ILE A 71 7.53 37.74 10.88
CA ILE A 71 7.66 36.61 9.96
C ILE A 71 6.36 35.80 9.99
N ILE A 72 5.75 35.67 8.82
CA ILE A 72 4.56 34.84 8.60
C ILE A 72 5.00 33.56 7.86
N PRO A 73 5.27 32.46 8.57
CA PRO A 73 5.58 31.20 7.93
C PRO A 73 4.37 30.69 7.12
N TYR A 74 4.65 30.10 5.96
CA TYR A 74 3.65 29.41 5.17
C TYR A 74 4.20 28.09 4.63
N ARG A 75 3.28 27.16 4.39
CA ARG A 75 3.54 25.85 3.80
C ARG A 75 2.70 25.67 2.55
N GLU A 76 3.26 25.00 1.56
CA GLU A 76 2.51 24.55 0.39
C GLU A 76 2.06 23.10 0.58
N GLU A 77 0.76 22.86 0.45
CA GLU A 77 0.14 21.55 0.53
C GLU A 77 -0.57 21.22 -0.78
N CYS A 78 -0.53 19.95 -1.20
CA CYS A 78 -1.36 19.45 -2.29
C CYS A 78 -2.65 18.86 -1.71
N LYS A 79 -3.79 19.50 -1.96
CA LYS A 79 -5.07 19.13 -1.32
C LYS A 79 -6.24 19.31 -2.27
N SER A 80 -7.05 18.26 -2.43
CA SER A 80 -8.37 18.35 -3.10
C SER A 80 -9.45 18.75 -2.08
N LYS A 81 -10.69 19.02 -2.52
CA LYS A 81 -11.79 19.44 -1.63
C LYS A 81 -12.17 18.31 -0.67
N ASN A 82 -12.25 17.08 -1.17
CA ASN A 82 -12.69 15.90 -0.43
C ASN A 82 -11.59 14.83 -0.34
N MET A 83 -10.32 15.25 -0.26
CA MET A 83 -9.15 14.36 -0.27
C MET A 83 -9.26 13.21 0.73
N SER A 84 -9.66 13.49 1.97
CA SER A 84 -9.78 12.46 3.01
C SER A 84 -10.78 11.37 2.65
N LEU A 85 -11.89 11.72 1.99
CA LEU A 85 -12.91 10.76 1.58
C LEU A 85 -12.38 9.82 0.50
N TRP A 86 -11.73 10.36 -0.53
CA TRP A 86 -11.10 9.55 -1.58
C TRP A 86 -10.02 8.61 -1.02
N VAL A 87 -9.16 9.13 -0.14
CA VAL A 87 -8.12 8.34 0.52
C VAL A 87 -8.70 7.23 1.38
N VAL A 88 -9.74 7.51 2.18
CA VAL A 88 -10.38 6.50 3.05
C VAL A 88 -11.02 5.38 2.23
N ILE A 89 -11.73 5.71 1.14
CA ILE A 89 -12.32 4.70 0.25
C ILE A 89 -11.21 3.80 -0.33
N LEU A 90 -10.11 4.40 -0.80
CA LEU A 90 -8.98 3.65 -1.35
C LEU A 90 -8.31 2.76 -0.30
N ILE A 91 -8.12 3.25 0.94
CA ILE A 91 -7.57 2.47 2.06
C ILE A 91 -8.46 1.27 2.38
N ILE A 92 -9.78 1.46 2.45
CA ILE A 92 -10.72 0.35 2.71
C ILE A 92 -10.62 -0.69 1.60
N TYR A 93 -10.70 -0.27 0.34
CA TYR A 93 -10.59 -1.17 -0.82
C TYR A 93 -9.27 -1.98 -0.82
N LYS A 94 -8.14 -1.30 -0.64
CA LYS A 94 -6.82 -1.95 -0.60
C LYS A 94 -6.64 -2.80 0.66
N GLY A 95 -7.19 -2.37 1.79
CA GLY A 95 -7.18 -3.10 3.05
C GLY A 95 -7.92 -4.44 2.93
N LEU A 96 -9.10 -4.45 2.32
CA LEU A 96 -9.86 -5.69 2.05
C LEU A 96 -9.09 -6.64 1.14
N LEU A 97 -8.47 -6.12 0.07
CA LEU A 97 -7.63 -6.93 -0.82
C LEU A 97 -6.43 -7.54 -0.08
N MET A 98 -5.75 -6.77 0.76
CA MET A 98 -4.63 -7.30 1.56
C MET A 98 -5.09 -8.31 2.59
N PHE A 99 -6.21 -8.06 3.28
CA PHE A 99 -6.80 -9.00 4.23
C PHE A 99 -7.11 -10.35 3.57
N PHE A 100 -7.74 -10.32 2.39
CA PHE A 100 -8.00 -11.53 1.61
C PHE A 100 -6.71 -12.25 1.20
N GLY A 101 -5.68 -11.51 0.75
CA GLY A 101 -4.36 -12.07 0.43
C GLY A 101 -3.69 -12.75 1.61
N SER A 102 -3.78 -12.15 2.80
CA SER A 102 -3.26 -12.70 4.06
C SER A 102 -4.04 -13.93 4.52
N PHE A 103 -5.37 -13.92 4.36
CA PHE A 103 -6.24 -15.06 4.67
C PHE A 103 -5.92 -16.28 3.79
N LEU A 104 -5.76 -16.07 2.48
CA LEU A 104 -5.33 -17.13 1.55
C LEU A 104 -3.96 -17.69 1.94
N SER A 105 -3.01 -16.80 2.24
CA SER A 105 -1.65 -17.19 2.66
C SER A 105 -1.69 -18.04 3.93
N TRP A 106 -2.57 -17.69 4.88
CA TRP A 106 -2.74 -18.42 6.14
C TRP A 106 -3.24 -19.84 5.90
N LYS A 107 -4.28 -20.00 5.07
CA LYS A 107 -4.83 -21.31 4.70
C LYS A 107 -3.79 -22.20 4.02
N THR A 108 -2.82 -21.63 3.32
CA THR A 108 -1.76 -22.37 2.63
C THR A 108 -0.48 -22.60 3.46
N ARG A 109 -0.42 -22.16 4.73
CA ARG A 109 0.82 -22.18 5.54
C ARG A 109 1.34 -23.58 5.85
N HIS A 110 0.45 -24.55 6.06
CA HIS A 110 0.81 -25.90 6.48
C HIS A 110 1.09 -26.85 5.32
N VAL A 111 1.02 -26.40 4.07
CA VAL A 111 1.25 -27.26 2.91
C VAL A 111 2.68 -27.09 2.41
N THR A 112 3.58 -27.93 2.91
CA THR A 112 5.00 -27.96 2.52
C THR A 112 5.25 -29.04 1.48
N ILE A 113 5.26 -28.65 0.21
CA ILE A 113 5.77 -29.47 -0.89
C ILE A 113 7.17 -28.94 -1.25
N PRO A 114 8.23 -29.77 -1.32
CA PRO A 114 9.60 -29.32 -1.59
C PRO A 114 9.75 -28.51 -2.88
N ALA A 115 8.97 -28.83 -3.92
CA ALA A 115 8.90 -28.09 -5.19
C ALA A 115 8.21 -26.71 -5.10
N LEU A 116 7.66 -26.35 -3.94
CA LEU A 116 6.86 -25.14 -3.72
C LEU A 116 7.39 -24.28 -2.56
N ASN A 117 8.62 -24.49 -2.08
CA ASN A 117 9.18 -23.71 -0.96
C ASN A 117 9.20 -22.18 -1.24
N ASP A 118 9.28 -21.78 -2.51
CA ASP A 118 9.10 -20.41 -2.99
C ASP A 118 7.77 -19.77 -2.53
N SER A 119 6.69 -20.54 -2.40
CA SER A 119 5.39 -20.01 -1.96
C SER A 119 5.39 -19.60 -0.49
N ARG A 120 6.25 -20.18 0.34
CA ARG A 120 6.36 -19.82 1.77
C ARG A 120 6.91 -18.41 1.95
N TYR A 121 7.96 -18.06 1.22
CA TYR A 121 8.55 -16.72 1.24
C TYR A 121 7.61 -15.67 0.65
N ILE A 122 6.84 -16.04 -0.38
CA ILE A 122 5.78 -15.18 -0.93
C ILE A 122 4.68 -14.94 0.12
N GLY A 123 4.24 -15.96 0.86
CA GLY A 123 3.27 -15.82 1.95
C GLY A 123 3.79 -14.94 3.09
N LEU A 124 5.05 -15.11 3.49
CA LEU A 124 5.69 -14.26 4.50
C LEU A 124 5.77 -12.79 4.04
N SER A 125 6.07 -12.57 2.76
CA SER A 125 6.09 -11.23 2.16
C SER A 125 4.72 -10.55 2.23
N VAL A 126 3.62 -11.28 2.01
CA VAL A 126 2.26 -10.73 2.13
C VAL A 126 1.97 -10.25 3.55
N TYR A 127 2.41 -10.98 4.58
CA TYR A 127 2.24 -10.56 5.97
C TYR A 127 3.03 -9.30 6.32
N ILE A 128 4.29 -9.22 5.89
CA ILE A 128 5.13 -8.03 6.12
C ILE A 128 4.50 -6.81 5.45
N VAL A 129 4.09 -6.94 4.19
CA VAL A 129 3.40 -5.88 3.47
C VAL A 129 2.14 -5.44 4.20
N PHE A 130 1.31 -6.38 4.65
CA PHE A 130 0.09 -6.06 5.40
C PHE A 130 0.36 -5.28 6.68
N ILE A 131 1.34 -5.71 7.49
CA ILE A 131 1.72 -5.04 8.75
C ILE A 131 2.28 -3.65 8.45
N CYS A 132 3.25 -3.53 7.55
CA CYS A 132 3.87 -2.25 7.20
C CYS A 132 2.85 -1.27 6.60
N CYS A 133 1.94 -1.71 5.74
CA CYS A 133 0.90 -0.85 5.18
C CYS A 133 -0.14 -0.43 6.22
N THR A 134 -0.51 -1.33 7.15
CA THR A 134 -1.41 -0.98 8.26
C THR A 134 -0.77 0.09 9.14
N LEU A 135 0.46 -0.14 9.63
CA LEU A 135 1.18 0.83 10.45
C LEU A 135 1.46 2.15 9.69
N GLY A 136 1.88 2.06 8.43
CA GLY A 136 2.12 3.22 7.58
C GLY A 136 0.86 4.04 7.31
N SER A 137 -0.32 3.40 7.22
CA SER A 137 -1.59 4.11 7.05
C SER A 137 -2.00 4.88 8.31
N LEU A 138 -1.63 4.41 9.51
CA LEU A 138 -1.90 5.12 10.77
C LEU A 138 -1.16 6.47 10.84
N VAL A 139 -0.08 6.65 10.08
CA VAL A 139 0.65 7.92 9.97
C VAL A 139 -0.24 9.05 9.41
N ILE A 140 -1.37 8.74 8.77
CA ILE A 140 -2.34 9.74 8.30
C ILE A 140 -3.01 10.47 9.48
N PHE A 141 -3.09 9.85 10.66
CA PHE A 141 -3.68 10.47 11.85
C PHE A 141 -2.72 11.44 12.57
N ILE A 142 -1.45 11.52 12.15
CA ILE A 142 -0.50 12.47 12.73
C ILE A 142 -0.83 13.89 12.23
N PRO A 143 -0.92 14.89 13.12
CA PRO A 143 -1.19 16.27 12.74
C PRO A 143 -0.15 16.84 11.76
N ASN A 144 -0.61 17.70 10.84
CA ASN A 144 0.24 18.36 9.83
C ASN A 144 1.34 19.25 10.42
N GLU A 145 1.29 19.60 11.71
CA GLU A 145 2.36 20.39 12.34
C GLU A 145 3.69 19.60 12.42
N GLN A 146 3.63 18.26 12.41
CA GLN A 146 4.80 17.38 12.46
C GLN A 146 5.12 16.75 11.10
N ILE A 147 5.18 17.54 10.03
CA ILE A 147 5.39 17.01 8.67
C ILE A 147 6.72 16.27 8.49
N GLN A 148 7.80 16.74 9.11
CA GLN A 148 9.10 16.05 9.03
C GLN A 148 9.01 14.63 9.61
N PHE A 149 8.34 14.49 10.76
CA PHE A 149 8.14 13.20 11.42
C PHE A 149 7.23 12.27 10.60
N SER A 150 6.10 12.81 10.10
CA SER A 150 5.18 12.07 9.24
C SER A 150 5.85 11.60 7.94
N TYR A 151 6.69 12.43 7.34
CA TYR A 151 7.46 12.10 6.14
C TYR A 151 8.48 11.00 6.42
N PHE A 152 9.23 11.11 7.52
CA PHE A 152 10.19 10.09 7.96
C PHE A 152 9.51 8.73 8.13
N LEU A 153 8.40 8.67 8.89
CA LEU A 153 7.68 7.42 9.13
C LEU A 153 7.15 6.78 7.86
N ARG A 154 6.53 7.57 6.96
CA ARG A 154 6.03 7.06 5.67
C ARG A 154 7.16 6.46 4.84
N SER A 155 8.26 7.19 4.72
CA SER A 155 9.43 6.75 3.94
C SER A 155 10.05 5.48 4.55
N PHE A 156 10.21 5.45 5.86
CA PHE A 156 10.73 4.31 6.61
C PHE A 156 9.91 3.02 6.36
N PHE A 157 8.59 3.10 6.51
CA PHE A 157 7.72 1.94 6.26
C PHE A 157 7.75 1.48 4.79
N ILE A 158 7.82 2.41 3.83
CA ILE A 158 7.93 2.07 2.40
C ILE A 158 9.25 1.34 2.12
N VAL A 159 10.38 1.90 2.59
CA VAL A 159 11.72 1.33 2.33
C VAL A 159 11.87 -0.03 2.97
N ILE A 160 11.46 -0.20 4.23
CA ILE A 160 11.53 -1.50 4.90
C ILE A 160 10.63 -2.53 4.23
N CYS A 161 9.39 -2.17 3.93
CA CYS A 161 8.44 -3.07 3.29
C CYS A 161 8.95 -3.56 1.94
N THR A 162 9.40 -2.65 1.08
CA THR A 162 9.92 -2.98 -0.26
C THR A 162 11.21 -3.80 -0.18
N THR A 163 12.16 -3.39 0.65
CA THR A 163 13.44 -4.10 0.82
C THR A 163 13.23 -5.50 1.38
N ALA A 164 12.46 -5.65 2.46
CA ALA A 164 12.18 -6.96 3.05
C ALA A 164 11.47 -7.88 2.06
N THR A 165 10.51 -7.34 1.29
CA THR A 165 9.77 -8.09 0.27
C THR A 165 10.68 -8.61 -0.84
N VAL A 166 11.58 -7.77 -1.35
CA VAL A 166 12.55 -8.16 -2.39
C VAL A 166 13.53 -9.20 -1.84
N CYS A 167 14.10 -8.95 -0.66
CA CYS A 167 15.03 -9.89 -0.03
C CYS A 167 14.40 -11.27 0.19
N LEU A 168 13.17 -11.33 0.70
CA LEU A 168 12.48 -12.60 0.93
C LEU A 168 12.20 -13.38 -0.36
N VAL A 169 11.92 -12.71 -1.47
CA VAL A 169 11.57 -13.37 -2.74
C VAL A 169 12.79 -13.81 -3.55
N PHE A 170 13.94 -13.17 -3.38
CA PHE A 170 15.11 -13.39 -4.24
C PHE A 170 16.34 -13.96 -3.54
N VAL A 171 16.59 -13.68 -2.26
CA VAL A 171 17.75 -14.22 -1.54
C VAL A 171 17.74 -15.75 -1.37
N PRO A 172 16.59 -16.42 -1.12
CA PRO A 172 16.59 -17.88 -0.94
C PRO A 172 16.60 -18.68 -2.26
N LYS A 173 16.71 -18.02 -3.42
CA LYS A 173 16.81 -18.65 -4.74
C LYS A 173 18.26 -18.74 -5.18
#